data_AF-A0A946HNF7-F1
#
_entry.id   AF-A0A946HNF7-F1
#
_cell.length_a   1.000
_cell.length_b   1.000
_cell.length_c   1.000
_cell.angle_alpha   90.00
_cell.angle_beta   90.00
_cell.angle_gamma   90.00
#
_symmetry.space_group_name_H-M   'P 1'
#
loop_
_entity.id
_entity.type
_entity.pdbx_description
1 polymer ?
#
loop_
_entity_poly.entity_id
_entity_poly.type
_entity_poly.pdbx_seq_one_letter_code
_entity_poly.pdbx_strand_id
1 'polypeptide(L)'
;MEPLTLTGSLAFLNPVFMILVAMFAVSVVVQVALSFFAAEPNRVVKIVDVQGGQRDTGWLVNMAVSWSFSLTVLCLVAYILGGVILSEGETGIVGGIAKRFTPVWIALIVTFVLSFRYKRKLGLYGKLFNSVVGMIGLALVMFWVFTAVFSGIFDMIYTHDSLVQVSGMKNILPGTPLGNPEKGEFAWYLLGGDNLARDVFSRVVIGSGIVMLIAPPATVFAFMVGVTLGLPAGYFGGRFDTILSFVANLILAFPVILLFYLLVTPEIAQSGLPNYMAVVLFVFPLVFV
;
A
#
# COMPACT_ATOMS: atom_id res chain seq x y z
N MET A 1 -15.86 -1.63 -29.25
CA MET A 1 -14.42 -1.51 -28.92
C MET A 1 -13.97 -2.83 -28.34
N GLU A 2 -12.69 -3.19 -28.50
CA GLU A 2 -12.15 -4.41 -27.90
C GLU A 2 -11.79 -4.17 -26.42
N PRO A 3 -11.80 -5.23 -25.58
CA PRO A 3 -11.34 -5.14 -24.21
C PRO A 3 -9.82 -4.90 -24.15
N LEU A 4 -9.39 -4.08 -23.20
CA LEU A 4 -7.98 -3.81 -22.96
C LEU A 4 -7.29 -5.05 -22.39
N THR A 5 -6.12 -5.39 -22.94
CA THR A 5 -5.23 -6.38 -22.34
C THR A 5 -4.45 -5.75 -21.18
N LEU A 6 -3.82 -6.57 -20.34
CA LEU A 6 -3.10 -6.10 -19.14
C LEU A 6 -2.00 -5.08 -19.48
N THR A 7 -1.19 -5.36 -20.51
CA THR A 7 -0.01 -4.55 -20.90
C THR A 7 -0.09 -3.94 -22.29
N GLY A 8 -1.17 -4.19 -23.05
CA GLY A 8 -1.36 -3.58 -24.37
C GLY A 8 -0.22 -3.91 -25.33
N SER A 9 0.31 -2.89 -26.00
CA SER A 9 1.45 -3.01 -26.92
C SER A 9 2.75 -3.41 -26.24
N LEU A 10 2.87 -3.27 -24.91
CA LEU A 10 4.02 -3.70 -24.12
C LEU A 10 3.98 -5.19 -23.77
N ALA A 11 3.06 -5.97 -24.34
CA ALA A 11 2.95 -7.41 -24.11
C ALA A 11 4.24 -8.17 -24.43
N PHE A 12 5.09 -7.65 -25.34
CA PHE A 12 6.39 -8.25 -25.66
C PHE A 12 7.36 -8.31 -24.45
N LEU A 13 7.17 -7.45 -23.45
CA LEU A 13 7.97 -7.46 -22.21
C LEU A 13 7.50 -8.53 -21.21
N ASN A 14 6.29 -9.08 -21.37
CA ASN A 14 5.70 -9.99 -20.38
C ASN A 14 6.55 -11.25 -20.14
N PRO A 15 7.11 -11.93 -21.16
CA PRO A 15 7.94 -13.11 -20.92
C PRO A 15 9.21 -12.77 -20.13
N VAL A 16 9.83 -11.62 -20.44
CA VAL A 16 11.02 -11.12 -19.73
C VAL A 16 10.69 -10.84 -18.27
N PHE A 17 9.59 -10.14 -18.03
CA PHE A 17 9.11 -9.83 -16.67
C PHE A 17 8.87 -11.10 -15.85
N MET A 18 8.19 -12.11 -16.42
CA MET A 18 7.92 -13.37 -15.73
C MET A 18 9.21 -14.12 -15.38
N ILE A 19 10.21 -14.13 -16.26
CA ILE A 19 11.52 -14.74 -16.00
C ILE A 19 12.23 -13.99 -14.86
N LEU A 20 12.23 -12.65 -14.87
CA LEU A 20 12.86 -11.84 -13.83
C LEU A 20 12.21 -12.08 -12.46
N VAL A 21 10.88 -12.11 -12.39
CA VAL A 21 10.14 -12.39 -11.15
C VAL A 21 10.44 -13.81 -10.65
N ALA A 22 10.45 -14.81 -11.54
CA ALA A 22 10.80 -16.18 -11.18
C ALA A 22 12.23 -16.28 -10.65
N MET A 23 13.19 -15.63 -11.32
CA MET A 23 14.58 -15.58 -10.84
C MET A 23 14.69 -14.90 -9.48
N PHE A 24 13.99 -13.79 -9.25
CA PHE A 24 13.96 -13.12 -7.96
C PHE A 24 13.39 -14.04 -6.86
N ALA A 25 12.26 -14.71 -7.13
CA ALA A 25 11.66 -15.65 -6.19
C ALA A 25 12.61 -16.80 -5.84
N VAL A 26 13.25 -17.43 -6.84
CA VAL A 26 14.24 -18.49 -6.63
C VAL A 26 15.42 -17.98 -5.81
N SER A 27 15.93 -16.78 -6.10
CA SER A 27 17.04 -16.17 -5.38
C SER A 27 16.73 -15.98 -3.90
N VAL A 28 15.52 -15.51 -3.58
CA VAL A 28 15.04 -15.32 -2.20
C VAL A 28 14.88 -16.67 -1.49
N VAL A 29 14.29 -17.68 -2.15
CA VAL A 29 14.14 -19.02 -1.57
C VAL A 29 15.50 -19.63 -1.26
N VAL A 30 16.48 -19.51 -2.16
CA VAL A 30 17.85 -19.98 -1.94
C VAL A 30 18.51 -19.23 -0.78
N GLN A 31 18.33 -17.91 -0.70
CA GLN A 31 18.84 -17.10 0.42
C GLN A 31 18.26 -17.54 1.76
N VAL A 32 16.95 -17.76 1.83
CA VAL A 32 16.26 -18.23 3.03
C VAL A 32 16.74 -19.65 3.38
N ALA A 33 16.80 -20.57 2.42
CA ALA A 33 17.28 -21.93 2.65
C ALA A 33 18.71 -21.94 3.21
N LEU A 34 19.63 -21.20 2.59
CA LEU A 34 21.01 -21.11 3.05
C LEU A 34 21.14 -20.43 4.41
N SER A 35 20.23 -19.52 4.78
CA SER A 35 20.22 -18.90 6.11
C SER A 35 19.96 -19.91 7.24
N PHE A 36 19.24 -21.01 6.97
CA PHE A 36 19.04 -22.09 7.94
C PHE A 36 20.27 -22.98 8.14
N PHE A 37 21.13 -23.06 7.12
CA PHE A 37 22.34 -23.90 7.15
C PHE A 37 23.62 -23.12 7.44
N ALA A 38 23.56 -21.79 7.40
CA ALA A 38 24.66 -20.93 7.81
C ALA A 38 24.88 -21.07 9.32
N ALA A 39 25.83 -21.93 9.71
CA ALA A 39 26.31 -22.01 11.08
C ALA A 39 26.72 -20.61 11.56
N GLU A 40 26.31 -20.22 12.77
CA GLU A 40 26.62 -18.90 13.32
C GLU A 40 28.13 -18.62 13.17
N PRO A 41 28.53 -17.56 12.47
CA PRO A 41 29.92 -17.17 12.45
C PRO A 41 30.27 -16.76 13.87
N ASN A 42 31.07 -17.60 14.53
CA ASN A 42 31.68 -17.37 15.82
C ASN A 42 32.11 -15.90 15.86
N ARG A 43 31.56 -15.10 16.80
CA ARG A 43 31.89 -13.68 16.98
C ARG A 43 33.34 -13.55 17.47
N VAL A 44 34.29 -13.83 16.59
CA VAL A 44 35.68 -13.48 16.80
C VAL A 44 35.79 -12.01 16.46
N VAL A 45 36.05 -11.21 17.50
CA VAL A 45 36.40 -9.80 17.41
C VAL A 45 37.48 -9.64 16.34
N LYS A 46 37.13 -9.05 15.19
CA LYS A 46 38.07 -8.74 14.11
C LYS A 46 39.04 -7.66 14.59
N ILE A 47 40.18 -8.08 15.15
CA ILE A 47 41.36 -7.23 15.29
C ILE A 47 42.11 -7.28 13.96
N VAL A 48 42.08 -6.15 13.26
CA VAL A 48 42.95 -5.76 12.12
C VAL A 48 42.82 -6.59 10.84
N ASP A 49 42.29 -5.92 9.81
CA ASP A 49 42.18 -6.36 8.42
C ASP A 49 43.55 -6.74 7.81
N VAL A 50 43.61 -7.94 7.25
CA VAL A 50 44.46 -8.24 6.09
C VAL A 50 43.54 -8.64 4.94
N GLN A 51 43.67 -7.89 3.86
CA GLN A 51 42.97 -8.05 2.59
C GLN A 51 42.99 -9.50 2.10
N GLY A 52 41.81 -10.08 2.07
CA GLY A 52 41.53 -11.36 1.46
C GLY A 52 40.03 -11.55 1.53
N GLY A 53 39.30 -10.90 0.62
CA GLY A 53 37.84 -10.99 0.54
C GLY A 53 37.46 -12.45 0.30
N GLN A 54 37.28 -13.20 1.38
CA GLN A 54 36.80 -14.56 1.35
C GLN A 54 35.40 -14.48 0.73
N ARG A 55 35.31 -14.82 -0.56
CA ARG A 55 34.08 -14.86 -1.33
C ARG A 55 33.23 -16.00 -0.80
N ASP A 56 32.58 -15.73 0.32
CA ASP A 56 31.63 -16.63 0.95
C ASP A 56 30.44 -16.85 0.01
N THR A 57 29.84 -18.03 0.05
CA THR A 57 28.67 -18.39 -0.76
C THR A 57 27.51 -17.42 -0.51
N GLY A 58 27.43 -16.85 0.70
CA GLY A 58 26.48 -15.79 1.04
C GLY A 58 26.62 -14.50 0.22
N TRP A 59 27.82 -14.14 -0.25
CA TRP A 59 28.00 -12.95 -1.09
C TRP A 59 27.38 -13.14 -2.49
N LEU A 60 27.55 -14.32 -3.08
CA LEU A 60 26.98 -14.64 -4.40
C LEU A 60 25.45 -14.62 -4.37
N VAL A 61 24.87 -15.14 -3.30
CA VAL A 61 23.42 -15.21 -3.10
C VAL A 61 22.83 -13.80 -2.89
N ASN A 62 23.45 -12.99 -2.03
CA ASN A 62 23.04 -11.59 -1.84
C ASN A 62 23.15 -10.79 -3.14
N MET A 63 24.22 -11.01 -3.92
CA MET A 63 24.39 -10.39 -5.22
C MET A 63 23.27 -10.82 -6.19
N ALA A 64 22.97 -12.11 -6.29
CA ALA A 64 21.89 -12.63 -7.15
C ALA A 64 20.51 -12.04 -6.79
N VAL A 65 20.18 -11.95 -5.49
CA VAL A 65 18.93 -11.32 -5.01
C VAL A 65 18.89 -9.83 -5.39
N SER A 66 19.98 -9.10 -5.17
CA SER A 66 20.03 -7.66 -5.47
C SER A 66 19.88 -7.37 -6.96
N TRP A 67 20.55 -8.14 -7.83
CA TRP A 67 20.45 -7.97 -9.28
C TRP A 67 19.09 -8.36 -9.83
N SER A 68 18.55 -9.52 -9.42
CA SER A 68 17.22 -9.96 -9.86
C SER A 68 16.12 -9.00 -9.41
N PHE A 69 16.21 -8.47 -8.19
CA PHE A 69 15.33 -7.40 -7.71
C PHE A 69 15.44 -6.14 -8.56
N SER A 70 16.67 -5.64 -8.77
CA SER A 70 16.91 -4.40 -9.52
C SER A 70 16.44 -4.48 -10.97
N LEU A 71 16.65 -5.62 -11.63
CA LEU A 71 16.15 -5.86 -12.99
C LEU A 71 14.63 -5.94 -13.04
N THR A 72 13.99 -6.56 -12.04
CA THR A 72 12.53 -6.61 -11.94
C THR A 72 11.95 -5.20 -11.77
N VAL A 73 12.55 -4.39 -10.89
CA VAL A 73 12.17 -2.98 -10.71
C VAL A 73 12.38 -2.18 -11.99
N LEU A 74 13.49 -2.36 -12.69
CA LEU A 74 13.76 -1.69 -13.96
C LEU A 74 12.68 -2.03 -15.01
N CYS A 75 12.26 -3.30 -15.08
CA CYS A 75 11.19 -3.75 -15.97
C CYS A 75 9.84 -3.10 -15.59
N LEU A 76 9.50 -3.00 -14.29
CA LEU A 76 8.32 -2.28 -13.84
C LEU A 76 8.34 -0.79 -14.22
N VAL A 77 9.49 -0.15 -14.07
CA VAL A 77 9.68 1.25 -14.51
C VAL A 77 9.49 1.36 -16.02
N ALA A 78 9.96 0.40 -16.82
CA ALA A 78 9.73 0.39 -18.26
C ALA A 78 8.24 0.27 -18.62
N TYR A 79 7.46 -0.53 -17.89
CA TYR A 79 6.00 -0.59 -18.08
C TYR A 79 5.32 0.74 -17.75
N ILE A 80 5.73 1.39 -16.64
CA ILE A 80 5.17 2.69 -16.25
C ILE A 80 5.50 3.74 -17.32
N LEU A 81 6.78 3.86 -17.71
CA LEU A 81 7.21 4.85 -18.70
C LEU A 81 6.59 4.60 -20.08
N GLY A 82 6.57 3.34 -20.54
CA GLY A 82 5.90 2.98 -21.78
C GLY A 82 4.40 3.30 -21.74
N GLY A 83 3.74 3.02 -20.62
CA GLY A 83 2.34 3.36 -20.39
C GLY A 83 2.03 4.86 -20.42
N VAL A 84 2.95 5.70 -19.93
CA VAL A 84 2.80 7.16 -19.96
C VAL A 84 2.92 7.72 -21.38
N ILE A 85 3.78 7.13 -22.22
CA ILE A 85 4.11 7.64 -23.56
C ILE A 85 3.10 7.19 -24.61
N LEU A 86 2.57 5.96 -24.49
CA LEU A 86 1.70 5.35 -25.49
C LEU A 86 0.29 5.97 -25.54
N SER A 87 -0.40 5.77 -26.66
CA SER A 87 -1.79 6.22 -26.86
C SER A 87 -2.78 5.37 -26.04
N GLU A 88 -3.92 5.94 -25.63
CA GLU A 88 -4.84 5.29 -24.67
C GLU A 88 -5.40 3.93 -25.13
N GLY A 89 -5.50 3.71 -26.44
CA GLY A 89 -5.92 2.43 -27.02
C GLY A 89 -4.83 1.35 -27.03
N GLU A 90 -3.57 1.75 -26.89
CA GLU A 90 -2.40 0.86 -26.96
C GLU A 90 -1.80 0.56 -25.58
N THR A 91 -2.12 1.39 -24.57
CA THR A 91 -1.50 1.34 -23.23
C THR A 91 -1.89 0.14 -22.38
N GLY A 92 -2.90 -0.65 -22.77
CA GLY A 92 -3.47 -1.69 -21.91
C GLY A 92 -3.95 -1.12 -20.56
N ILE A 93 -4.28 -2.01 -19.62
CA ILE A 93 -4.77 -1.62 -18.30
C ILE A 93 -3.67 -0.95 -17.47
N VAL A 94 -2.48 -1.57 -17.38
CA VAL A 94 -1.37 -1.05 -16.57
C VAL A 94 -0.90 0.30 -17.08
N GLY A 95 -0.78 0.46 -18.40
CA GLY A 95 -0.38 1.74 -18.97
C GLY A 95 -1.47 2.80 -18.84
N GLY A 96 -2.74 2.43 -18.99
CA GLY A 96 -3.87 3.33 -18.76
C GLY A 96 -3.87 3.90 -17.32
N ILE A 97 -3.65 3.03 -16.33
CA ILE A 97 -3.48 3.44 -14.93
C ILE A 97 -2.24 4.33 -14.79
N ALA A 98 -1.08 3.89 -15.26
CA ALA A 98 0.17 4.65 -15.14
C ALA A 98 0.07 6.07 -15.73
N LYS A 99 -0.63 6.21 -16.87
CA LYS A 99 -0.90 7.48 -17.53
C LYS A 99 -1.79 8.40 -16.71
N ARG A 100 -2.83 7.88 -16.06
CA ARG A 100 -3.70 8.66 -15.14
C ARG A 100 -2.94 9.15 -13.91
N PHE A 101 -1.97 8.38 -13.42
CA PHE A 101 -1.11 8.76 -12.31
C PHE A 101 0.08 9.66 -12.70
N THR A 102 0.19 10.12 -13.96
CA THR A 102 1.26 11.04 -14.40
C THR A 102 1.47 12.27 -13.50
N PRO A 103 0.45 13.03 -13.05
CA PRO A 103 0.68 14.16 -12.15
C PRO A 103 1.29 13.72 -10.81
N VAL A 104 0.89 12.55 -10.30
CA VAL A 104 1.43 11.96 -9.06
C VAL A 104 2.89 11.57 -9.23
N TRP A 105 3.24 10.89 -10.34
CA TRP A 105 4.62 10.51 -10.63
C TRP A 105 5.54 11.74 -10.75
N ILE A 106 5.09 12.77 -11.47
CA ILE A 106 5.84 14.01 -11.62
C ILE A 106 6.02 14.69 -10.25
N ALA A 107 4.96 14.83 -9.46
CA ALA A 107 5.03 15.43 -8.13
C ALA A 107 5.97 14.66 -7.19
N LEU A 108 5.94 13.33 -7.23
CA LEU A 108 6.87 12.48 -6.48
C LEU A 108 8.31 12.70 -6.90
N ILE A 109 8.60 12.67 -8.21
CA ILE A 109 9.96 12.88 -8.73
C ILE A 109 10.46 14.26 -8.32
N VAL A 110 9.68 15.32 -8.52
CA VAL A 110 10.04 16.69 -8.14
C VAL A 110 10.32 16.78 -6.65
N THR A 111 9.42 16.23 -5.82
CA THR A 111 9.57 16.24 -4.36
C THR A 111 10.84 15.51 -3.94
N PHE A 112 11.09 14.30 -4.45
CA PHE A 112 12.27 13.52 -4.10
C PHE A 112 13.56 14.19 -4.57
N VAL A 113 13.61 14.71 -5.79
CA VAL A 113 14.79 15.41 -6.33
C VAL A 113 15.12 16.64 -5.49
N LEU A 114 14.12 17.47 -5.15
CA LEU A 114 14.32 18.64 -4.29
C LEU A 114 14.77 18.23 -2.89
N SER A 115 14.12 17.22 -2.30
CA SER A 115 14.44 16.74 -0.96
C SER A 115 15.85 16.14 -0.88
N PHE A 116 16.29 15.40 -1.90
CA PHE A 116 17.66 14.92 -2.00
C PHE A 116 18.66 16.07 -2.15
N ARG A 117 18.36 17.05 -3.02
CA ARG A 117 19.26 18.18 -3.31
C ARG A 117 19.47 19.09 -2.09
N TYR A 118 18.45 19.23 -1.25
CA TYR A 118 18.46 20.11 -0.08
C TYR A 118 18.47 19.35 1.25
N LYS A 119 18.74 18.03 1.26
CA LYS A 119 18.66 17.20 2.48
C LYS A 119 19.47 17.74 3.67
N ARG A 120 20.60 18.42 3.41
CA ARG A 120 21.44 19.03 4.46
C ARG A 120 20.78 20.24 5.14
N LYS A 121 19.85 20.92 4.48
CA LYS A 121 19.15 22.11 5.00
C LYS A 121 17.82 21.78 5.68
N LEU A 122 17.28 20.58 5.45
CA LEU A 122 15.92 20.19 5.86
C LEU A 122 15.84 19.56 7.27
N GLY A 123 16.91 19.65 8.07
CA GLY A 123 16.91 19.19 9.46
C GLY A 123 16.53 17.71 9.62
N LEU A 124 15.50 17.44 10.45
CA LEU A 124 15.00 16.10 10.73
C LEU A 124 14.44 15.38 9.49
N TYR A 125 13.72 16.10 8.62
CA TYR A 125 13.21 15.53 7.36
C TYR A 125 14.34 15.07 6.45
N GLY A 126 15.43 15.84 6.39
CA GLY A 126 16.63 15.49 5.64
C GLY A 126 17.29 14.18 6.09
N LYS A 127 17.10 13.76 7.36
CA LYS A 127 17.63 12.50 7.89
C LYS A 127 16.90 11.27 7.31
N LEU A 128 15.63 11.38 6.91
CA LEU A 128 14.92 10.27 6.26
C LEU A 128 15.61 9.83 4.97
N PHE A 129 16.21 10.78 4.23
CA PHE A 129 16.94 10.51 2.98
C PHE A 129 18.32 9.89 3.17
N ASN A 130 18.68 9.56 4.41
CA ASN A 130 19.87 8.74 4.70
C ASN A 130 19.51 7.26 4.94
N SER A 131 18.22 6.90 4.98
CA SER A 131 17.75 5.52 5.14
C SER A 131 16.84 5.13 3.97
N VAL A 132 17.14 4.00 3.31
CA VAL A 132 16.33 3.47 2.21
C VAL A 132 14.90 3.15 2.67
N VAL A 133 14.76 2.62 3.89
CA VAL A 133 13.44 2.29 4.48
C VAL A 133 12.61 3.55 4.66
N GLY A 134 13.21 4.64 5.15
CA GLY A 134 12.53 5.92 5.33
C GLY A 134 12.08 6.53 4.01
N MET A 135 12.90 6.42 2.96
CA MET A 135 12.56 6.91 1.63
C MET A 135 11.42 6.13 0.98
N ILE A 136 11.40 4.79 1.13
CA ILE A 136 10.30 3.96 0.63
C ILE A 136 9.00 4.31 1.35
N GLY A 137 9.03 4.40 2.68
CA GLY A 137 7.86 4.78 3.47
C GLY A 137 7.32 6.17 3.10
N LEU A 138 8.22 7.14 2.93
CA LEU A 138 7.86 8.48 2.48
C LEU A 138 7.26 8.46 1.06
N ALA A 139 7.82 7.66 0.14
CA ALA A 139 7.31 7.55 -1.22
C ALA A 139 5.88 7.01 -1.24
N LEU A 140 5.60 5.97 -0.44
CA LEU A 140 4.27 5.37 -0.32
C LEU A 140 3.25 6.36 0.25
N VAL A 141 3.59 7.08 1.32
CA VAL A 141 2.69 8.09 1.90
C VAL A 141 2.47 9.23 0.91
N MET A 142 3.54 9.78 0.34
CA MET A 142 3.43 10.90 -0.59
C MET A 142 2.70 10.51 -1.88
N PHE A 143 2.81 9.26 -2.34
CA PHE A 143 2.04 8.76 -3.48
C PHE A 143 0.54 8.92 -3.23
N TRP A 144 0.04 8.45 -2.08
CA TRP A 144 -1.38 8.56 -1.75
C TRP A 144 -1.82 9.97 -1.41
N VAL A 145 -0.96 10.79 -0.77
CA VAL A 145 -1.24 12.21 -0.53
C VAL A 145 -1.41 12.96 -1.85
N PHE A 146 -0.50 12.78 -2.81
CA PHE A 146 -0.63 13.41 -4.12
C PHE A 146 -1.81 12.86 -4.90
N THR A 147 -2.09 11.55 -4.80
CA THR A 147 -3.30 10.96 -5.40
C THR A 147 -4.56 11.63 -4.87
N ALA A 148 -4.68 11.80 -3.56
CA ALA A 148 -5.81 12.48 -2.94
C ALA A 148 -5.94 13.94 -3.40
N VAL A 149 -4.83 14.67 -3.48
CA VAL A 149 -4.81 16.06 -3.94
C VAL A 149 -5.21 16.20 -5.40
N PHE A 150 -4.59 15.44 -6.31
CA PHE A 150 -4.86 15.51 -7.75
C PHE A 150 -6.21 14.90 -8.14
N SER A 151 -6.70 13.92 -7.38
CA SER A 151 -8.04 13.37 -7.59
C SER A 151 -9.14 14.25 -7.01
N GLY A 152 -8.92 14.94 -5.89
CA GLY A 152 -9.97 15.68 -5.19
C GLY A 152 -10.05 17.16 -5.53
N ILE A 153 -8.92 17.80 -5.87
CA ILE A 153 -8.86 19.24 -6.17
C ILE A 153 -8.87 19.50 -7.68
N PHE A 154 -8.27 18.60 -8.46
CA PHE A 154 -8.01 18.82 -9.89
C PHE A 154 -8.73 17.83 -10.81
N ASP A 155 -9.43 16.83 -10.27
CA ASP A 155 -10.18 15.81 -11.02
C ASP A 155 -9.37 15.13 -12.15
N MET A 156 -8.05 14.98 -11.96
CA MET A 156 -7.15 14.54 -13.04
C MET A 156 -6.98 13.01 -13.15
N ILE A 157 -7.29 12.27 -12.08
CA ILE A 157 -6.89 10.85 -11.96
C ILE A 157 -8.04 9.89 -12.24
N TYR A 158 -9.21 10.09 -11.62
CA TYR A 158 -10.34 9.17 -11.78
C TYR A 158 -10.91 9.25 -13.20
N THR A 159 -11.56 8.18 -13.64
CA THR A 159 -12.06 8.06 -15.03
C THR A 159 -13.56 8.25 -15.15
N HIS A 160 -14.30 7.89 -14.10
CA HIS A 160 -15.75 7.95 -14.04
C HIS A 160 -16.20 8.47 -12.68
N ASP A 161 -17.45 8.92 -12.58
CA ASP A 161 -18.06 9.16 -11.29
C ASP A 161 -18.16 7.85 -10.49
N SER A 162 -17.62 7.87 -9.27
CA SER A 162 -17.58 6.71 -8.35
C SER A 162 -18.95 6.16 -7.93
N LEU A 163 -20.03 6.94 -8.08
CA LEU A 163 -21.37 6.57 -7.63
C LEU A 163 -22.32 6.19 -8.76
N VAL A 164 -21.97 6.57 -10.00
CA VAL A 164 -22.78 6.25 -11.18
C VAL A 164 -22.70 4.75 -11.47
N GLN A 165 -23.87 4.18 -11.77
CA GLN A 165 -24.03 2.75 -12.03
C GLN A 165 -24.39 2.59 -13.51
N VAL A 166 -23.56 1.85 -14.24
CA VAL A 166 -23.79 1.60 -15.65
C VAL A 166 -24.41 0.22 -15.83
N SER A 167 -25.59 0.16 -16.44
CA SER A 167 -26.28 -1.11 -16.67
C SER A 167 -25.41 -2.07 -17.49
N GLY A 168 -25.36 -3.34 -17.08
CA GLY A 168 -24.51 -4.36 -17.70
C GLY A 168 -23.06 -4.38 -17.23
N MET A 169 -22.63 -3.42 -16.40
CA MET A 169 -21.24 -3.33 -15.90
C MET A 169 -21.05 -3.97 -14.51
N LYS A 170 -22.00 -4.80 -14.06
CA LYS A 170 -21.95 -5.49 -12.77
C LYS A 170 -20.94 -6.64 -12.78
N ASN A 171 -19.99 -6.65 -11.85
CA ASN A 171 -18.97 -7.71 -11.69
C ASN A 171 -18.22 -8.07 -12.97
N ILE A 172 -18.00 -7.07 -13.84
CA ILE A 172 -17.29 -7.27 -15.09
C ILE A 172 -15.78 -7.28 -14.87
N LEU A 173 -15.07 -7.88 -15.82
CA LEU A 173 -13.63 -7.98 -15.79
C LEU A 173 -12.94 -6.62 -16.06
N PRO A 174 -11.72 -6.42 -15.55
CA PRO A 174 -10.87 -5.28 -15.88
C PRO A 174 -10.67 -5.08 -17.38
N GLY A 175 -10.64 -3.83 -17.83
CA GLY A 175 -10.41 -3.46 -19.23
C GLY A 175 -11.64 -3.59 -20.13
N THR A 176 -12.82 -3.85 -19.58
CA THR A 176 -14.06 -3.96 -20.36
C THR A 176 -14.51 -2.58 -20.87
N PRO A 177 -14.82 -2.43 -22.17
CA PRO A 177 -15.25 -1.16 -22.75
C PRO A 177 -16.69 -0.82 -22.36
N LEU A 178 -16.98 0.47 -22.25
CA LEU A 178 -18.33 0.98 -22.13
C LEU A 178 -19.06 0.89 -23.47
N GLY A 179 -20.34 0.51 -23.42
CA GLY A 179 -21.16 0.35 -24.62
C GLY A 179 -21.45 1.67 -25.34
N ASN A 180 -21.57 2.78 -24.61
CA ASN A 180 -21.81 4.10 -25.15
C ASN A 180 -21.18 5.18 -24.25
N PRO A 181 -19.85 5.36 -24.28
CA PRO A 181 -19.21 6.42 -23.49
C PRO A 181 -19.66 7.80 -23.98
N GLU A 182 -19.99 8.71 -23.07
CA GLU A 182 -20.28 10.08 -23.45
C GLU A 182 -19.02 10.78 -24.00
N LYS A 183 -19.20 11.86 -24.78
CA LYS A 183 -18.07 12.59 -25.36
C LYS A 183 -17.22 13.21 -24.24
N GLY A 184 -16.02 12.67 -24.04
CA GLY A 184 -15.08 13.10 -23.00
C GLY A 184 -14.91 12.12 -21.85
N GLU A 185 -15.77 11.09 -21.77
CA GLU A 185 -15.61 10.00 -20.81
C GLU A 185 -14.57 8.99 -21.27
N PHE A 186 -13.92 8.36 -20.29
CA PHE A 186 -12.93 7.33 -20.57
C PHE A 186 -13.64 6.04 -21.01
N ALA A 187 -13.22 5.42 -22.12
CA ALA A 187 -14.03 4.39 -22.75
C ALA A 187 -14.01 3.00 -22.08
N TRP A 188 -13.26 2.79 -20.98
CA TRP A 188 -13.09 1.47 -20.34
C TRP A 188 -13.12 1.54 -18.81
N TYR A 189 -13.63 0.49 -18.17
CA TYR A 189 -13.42 0.27 -16.73
C TYR A 189 -12.07 -0.39 -16.49
N LEU A 190 -11.06 0.40 -16.07
CA LEU A 190 -9.67 -0.06 -15.92
C LEU A 190 -9.54 -1.25 -14.97
N LEU A 191 -10.20 -1.19 -13.80
CA LEU A 191 -10.21 -2.26 -12.80
C LEU A 191 -11.50 -3.08 -12.78
N GLY A 192 -12.38 -2.87 -13.76
CA GLY A 192 -13.67 -3.54 -13.84
C GLY A 192 -14.74 -2.87 -12.98
N GLY A 193 -15.91 -3.53 -12.91
CA GLY A 193 -17.09 -3.02 -12.24
C GLY A 193 -17.41 -3.82 -10.98
N ASP A 194 -17.88 -3.14 -9.95
CA ASP A 194 -18.27 -3.80 -8.69
C ASP A 194 -19.67 -4.44 -8.75
N ASN A 195 -20.14 -4.96 -7.60
CA ASN A 195 -21.47 -5.58 -7.46
C ASN A 195 -22.65 -4.62 -7.76
N LEU A 196 -22.40 -3.31 -7.74
CA LEU A 196 -23.37 -2.26 -8.03
C LEU A 196 -23.12 -1.66 -9.42
N ALA A 197 -22.26 -2.26 -10.24
CA ALA A 197 -21.89 -1.79 -11.57
C ALA A 197 -21.20 -0.42 -11.62
N ARG A 198 -20.48 -0.06 -10.55
CA ARG A 198 -19.67 1.17 -10.46
C ARG A 198 -18.22 0.88 -10.83
N ASP A 199 -17.52 1.89 -11.35
CA ASP A 199 -16.10 1.76 -11.70
C ASP A 199 -15.21 1.58 -10.46
N VAL A 200 -14.56 0.41 -10.36
CA VAL A 200 -13.69 0.08 -9.22
C VAL A 200 -12.47 1.00 -9.15
N PHE A 201 -11.92 1.39 -10.30
CA PHE A 201 -10.75 2.26 -10.35
C PHE A 201 -11.02 3.62 -9.71
N SER A 202 -12.06 4.30 -10.17
CA SER A 202 -12.45 5.61 -9.64
C SER A 202 -12.83 5.53 -8.16
N ARG A 203 -13.47 4.43 -7.72
CA ARG A 203 -13.77 4.21 -6.30
C ARG A 203 -12.53 4.08 -5.41
N VAL A 204 -11.48 3.39 -5.88
CA VAL A 204 -10.21 3.28 -5.15
C VAL A 204 -9.52 4.63 -5.07
N VAL A 205 -9.46 5.37 -6.17
CA VAL A 205 -8.80 6.68 -6.25
C VAL A 205 -9.50 7.70 -5.35
N ILE A 206 -10.82 7.87 -5.51
CA ILE A 206 -11.61 8.81 -4.70
C ILE A 206 -11.63 8.38 -3.23
N GLY A 207 -11.78 7.07 -2.96
CA GLY A 207 -11.73 6.51 -1.62
C GLY A 207 -10.41 6.78 -0.90
N SER A 208 -9.29 6.80 -1.62
CA SER A 208 -7.98 7.13 -1.05
C SER A 208 -7.94 8.55 -0.46
N GLY A 209 -8.66 9.50 -1.06
CA GLY A 209 -8.78 10.87 -0.53
C GLY A 209 -9.48 10.92 0.81
N ILE A 210 -10.56 10.15 0.97
CA ILE A 210 -11.28 10.02 2.24
C ILE A 210 -10.37 9.42 3.32
N VAL A 211 -9.58 8.40 2.98
CA VAL A 211 -8.62 7.79 3.92
C VAL A 211 -7.53 8.79 4.32
N MET A 212 -6.98 9.55 3.37
CA MET A 212 -5.98 10.58 3.65
C MET A 212 -6.51 11.73 4.52
N LEU A 213 -7.82 12.00 4.47
CA LEU A 213 -8.45 13.01 5.31
C LEU A 213 -8.65 12.51 6.75
N ILE A 214 -9.07 11.25 6.94
CA ILE A 214 -9.49 10.72 8.24
C ILE A 214 -8.32 10.09 9.02
N ALA A 215 -7.45 9.33 8.35
CA ALA A 215 -6.44 8.52 9.03
C ALA A 215 -5.37 9.35 9.79
N PRO A 216 -4.81 10.45 9.24
CA PRO A 216 -3.80 11.22 9.97
C PRO A 216 -4.35 11.91 11.23
N PRO A 217 -5.50 12.62 11.21
CA PRO A 217 -6.08 13.18 12.43
C PRO A 217 -6.43 12.12 13.47
N ALA A 218 -6.99 10.98 13.05
CA ALA A 218 -7.30 9.87 13.95
C ALA A 218 -6.03 9.33 14.63
N THR A 219 -4.93 9.21 13.88
CA THR A 219 -3.64 8.76 14.39
C THR A 219 -3.05 9.77 15.37
N VAL A 220 -3.08 11.07 15.05
CA VAL A 220 -2.62 12.13 15.96
C VAL A 220 -3.42 12.12 17.26
N PHE A 221 -4.74 11.98 17.17
CA PHE A 221 -5.59 11.87 18.36
C PHE A 221 -5.28 10.62 19.18
N ALA A 222 -5.10 9.47 18.52
CA ALA A 222 -4.71 8.22 19.19
C ALA A 222 -3.35 8.35 19.89
N PHE A 223 -2.36 8.99 19.27
CA PHE A 223 -1.07 9.29 19.90
C PHE A 223 -1.24 10.23 21.09
N MET A 224 -2.04 11.29 20.95
CA MET A 224 -2.28 12.24 22.03
C MET A 224 -2.88 11.55 23.25
N VAL A 225 -3.93 10.75 23.06
CA VAL A 225 -4.56 9.98 24.15
C VAL A 225 -3.61 8.91 24.70
N GLY A 226 -2.98 8.13 23.82
CA GLY A 226 -2.09 7.02 24.18
C GLY A 226 -0.86 7.48 24.95
N VAL A 227 -0.22 8.58 24.56
CA VAL A 227 0.94 9.15 25.26
C VAL A 227 0.50 9.76 26.60
N THR A 228 -0.61 10.52 26.62
CA THR A 228 -1.09 11.20 27.83
C THR A 228 -1.52 10.23 28.92
N LEU A 229 -2.14 9.10 28.56
CA LEU A 229 -2.57 8.08 29.53
C LEU A 229 -1.51 7.01 29.78
N GLY A 230 -0.81 6.58 28.72
CA GLY A 230 0.15 5.48 28.76
C GLY A 230 1.47 5.83 29.45
N LEU A 231 2.00 7.04 29.28
CA LEU A 231 3.25 7.42 29.97
C LEU A 231 3.08 7.48 31.50
N PRO A 232 2.03 8.12 32.06
CA PRO A 232 1.82 8.07 33.50
C PRO A 232 1.55 6.66 34.02
N ALA A 233 0.78 5.85 33.30
CA ALA A 233 0.53 4.45 33.66
C ALA A 233 1.84 3.65 33.75
N GLY A 234 2.69 3.71 32.72
CA GLY A 234 3.97 3.01 32.72
C GLY A 234 4.99 3.56 33.71
N TYR A 235 4.92 4.86 34.07
CA TYR A 235 5.86 5.49 35.00
C TYR A 235 5.50 5.24 36.47
N PHE A 236 4.24 5.45 36.85
CA PHE A 236 3.79 5.30 38.24
C PHE A 236 3.42 3.86 38.60
N GLY A 237 3.02 3.05 37.61
CA GLY A 237 2.60 1.67 37.80
C GLY A 237 1.38 1.51 38.72
N GLY A 238 1.17 0.29 39.22
CA GLY A 238 0.13 -0.02 40.20
C GLY A 238 -1.29 0.02 39.62
N ARG A 239 -2.26 0.47 40.43
CA ARG A 239 -3.69 0.35 40.10
C ARG A 239 -4.11 1.13 38.84
N PHE A 240 -3.51 2.30 38.60
CA PHE A 240 -3.83 3.10 37.43
C PHE A 240 -3.43 2.40 36.13
N ASP A 241 -2.23 1.81 36.10
CA ASP A 241 -1.76 0.98 35.00
C ASP A 241 -2.63 -0.26 34.78
N THR A 242 -2.97 -0.98 35.85
CA THR A 242 -3.83 -2.17 35.76
C THR A 242 -5.21 -1.83 35.17
N ILE A 243 -5.84 -0.74 35.62
CA ILE A 243 -7.15 -0.31 35.11
C ILE A 243 -7.04 0.11 33.64
N LEU A 244 -6.04 0.92 33.30
CA LEU A 244 -5.87 1.41 31.93
C LEU A 244 -5.58 0.27 30.94
N SER A 245 -4.69 -0.64 31.31
CA SER A 245 -4.38 -1.84 30.53
C SER A 245 -5.59 -2.75 30.39
N PHE A 246 -6.41 -2.89 31.42
CA PHE A 246 -7.67 -3.64 31.35
C PHE A 246 -8.65 -3.01 30.35
N VAL A 247 -8.87 -1.70 30.42
CA VAL A 247 -9.75 -0.98 29.48
C VAL A 247 -9.22 -1.09 28.05
N ALA A 248 -7.91 -0.95 27.83
CA ALA A 248 -7.30 -1.13 26.52
C ALA A 248 -7.53 -2.55 25.97
N ASN A 249 -7.31 -3.57 26.80
CA ASN A 249 -7.55 -4.97 26.43
C ASN A 249 -9.03 -5.22 26.11
N LEU A 250 -9.95 -4.59 26.85
CA LEU A 250 -11.39 -4.70 26.62
C LEU A 250 -11.80 -4.10 25.26
N ILE A 251 -11.24 -2.94 24.90
CA ILE A 251 -11.47 -2.31 23.59
C ILE A 251 -10.88 -3.17 22.47
N LEU A 252 -9.65 -3.69 22.64
CA LEU A 252 -8.97 -4.52 21.65
C LEU A 252 -9.61 -5.92 21.50
N ALA A 253 -10.28 -6.41 22.55
CA ALA A 253 -11.02 -7.67 22.51
C ALA A 253 -12.23 -7.60 21.58
N PHE A 254 -12.73 -6.40 21.23
CA PHE A 254 -13.82 -6.25 20.27
C PHE A 254 -13.34 -6.47 18.83
N PRO A 255 -13.94 -7.43 18.10
CA PRO A 255 -13.67 -7.56 16.68
C PRO A 255 -14.17 -6.33 15.94
N VAL A 256 -13.25 -5.55 15.36
CA VAL A 256 -13.55 -4.31 14.63
C VAL A 256 -14.58 -4.52 13.52
N ILE A 257 -14.55 -5.69 12.87
CA ILE A 257 -15.51 -6.09 11.83
C ILE A 257 -16.95 -6.16 12.37
N LEU A 258 -17.15 -6.60 13.62
CA LEU A 258 -18.48 -6.65 14.22
C LEU A 258 -19.03 -5.24 14.46
N LEU A 259 -18.19 -4.30 14.93
CA LEU A 259 -18.57 -2.89 15.07
C LEU A 259 -18.97 -2.28 13.73
N PHE A 260 -18.28 -2.65 12.65
CA PHE A 260 -18.62 -2.19 11.30
C PHE A 260 -20.01 -2.69 10.84
N TYR A 261 -20.27 -4.00 10.98
CA TYR A 261 -21.59 -4.56 10.63
C TYR A 261 -22.74 -3.95 11.44
N LEU A 262 -22.47 -3.67 12.71
CA LEU A 262 -23.36 -2.97 13.63
C LEU A 262 -23.81 -1.59 13.17
N LEU A 263 -22.85 -0.81 12.67
CA LEU A 263 -23.05 0.59 12.33
C LEU A 263 -23.54 0.78 10.89
N VAL A 264 -23.20 -0.14 9.98
CA VAL A 264 -23.34 0.06 8.53
C VAL A 264 -24.43 -0.82 7.92
N THR A 265 -24.80 -1.95 8.53
CA THR A 265 -25.76 -2.90 7.95
C THR A 265 -27.11 -2.84 8.68
N PRO A 266 -28.15 -2.19 8.10
CA PRO A 266 -29.43 -1.95 8.79
C PRO A 266 -30.14 -3.23 9.23
N GLU A 267 -30.03 -4.31 8.44
CA GLU A 267 -30.67 -5.59 8.76
C GLU A 267 -30.02 -6.27 9.98
N ILE A 268 -28.70 -6.14 10.14
CA ILE A 268 -27.97 -6.74 11.27
C ILE A 268 -28.16 -5.92 12.54
N ALA A 269 -28.16 -4.59 12.43
CA ALA A 269 -28.39 -3.69 13.56
C ALA A 269 -29.73 -3.98 14.27
N GLN A 270 -30.78 -4.33 13.51
CA GLN A 270 -32.11 -4.62 14.04
C GLN A 270 -32.26 -6.05 14.61
N SER A 271 -31.35 -6.96 14.29
CA SER A 271 -31.42 -8.38 14.69
C SER A 271 -31.12 -8.63 16.18
N GLY A 272 -30.63 -7.63 16.92
CA GLY A 272 -30.28 -7.74 18.35
C GLY A 272 -29.03 -8.58 18.67
N LEU A 273 -28.60 -9.45 17.75
CA LEU A 273 -27.35 -10.21 17.79
C LEU A 273 -26.16 -9.36 18.23
N PRO A 274 -25.99 -8.14 17.69
CA PRO A 274 -24.86 -7.33 18.10
C PRO A 274 -24.90 -6.85 19.55
N ASN A 275 -26.10 -6.57 20.10
CA ASN A 275 -26.24 -6.21 21.51
C ASN A 275 -25.89 -7.40 22.40
N TYR A 276 -26.31 -8.62 22.04
CA TYR A 276 -25.94 -9.82 22.79
C TYR A 276 -24.44 -10.11 22.71
N MET A 277 -23.84 -10.03 21.52
CA MET A 277 -22.40 -10.23 21.35
C MET A 277 -21.60 -9.16 22.09
N ALA A 278 -22.04 -7.90 22.07
CA ALA A 278 -21.42 -6.84 22.85
C ALA A 278 -21.47 -7.14 24.34
N VAL A 279 -22.65 -7.52 24.88
CA VAL A 279 -22.79 -7.88 26.30
C VAL A 279 -21.90 -9.07 26.67
N VAL A 280 -21.91 -10.15 25.87
CA VAL A 280 -21.08 -11.33 26.14
C VAL A 280 -19.60 -10.96 26.10
N LEU A 281 -19.12 -10.25 25.08
CA LEU A 281 -17.71 -9.88 24.94
C LEU A 281 -17.26 -8.85 25.98
N PHE A 282 -18.16 -8.00 26.51
CA PHE A 282 -17.81 -7.00 27.53
C PHE A 282 -17.87 -7.57 28.94
N VAL A 283 -18.88 -8.41 29.24
CA VAL A 283 -19.09 -8.99 30.57
C VAL A 283 -18.20 -10.21 30.80
N PHE A 284 -17.94 -11.03 29.78
CA PHE A 284 -17.16 -12.26 29.93
C PHE A 284 -15.75 -12.01 30.48
N PRO A 285 -14.91 -11.08 29.94
CA PRO A 285 -13.60 -10.79 30.52
C PRO A 285 -13.67 -10.26 31.95
N LEU A 286 -14.79 -9.62 32.32
CA LEU A 286 -15.04 -9.04 33.64
C LEU A 286 -15.33 -10.11 34.71
N VAL A 287 -15.74 -11.32 34.30
CA VAL A 287 -16.02 -12.46 35.17
C VAL A 287 -14.75 -13.25 35.53
N PHE A 288 -13.70 -13.16 34.70
CA PHE A 288 -12.44 -13.92 34.89
C PHE A 288 -11.30 -13.10 35.55
N VAL A 289 -11.61 -11.92 36.07
CA VAL A 289 -10.71 -11.05 36.87
C VAL A 289 -11.22 -10.99 38.29
#